data_AF-A0A3A8IAE5-F1
#
_entry.id   AF-A0A3A8IAE5-F1
#
_cell.length_a   1.000
_cell.length_b   1.000
_cell.length_c   1.000
_cell.angle_alpha   90.00
_cell.angle_beta   90.00
_cell.angle_gamma   90.00
#
_symmetry.space_group_name_H-M   'P 1'
#
loop_
_entity.id
_entity.type
_entity.pdbx_description
1 polymer ?
#
loop_
_entity_poly.entity_id
_entity_poly.type
_entity_poly.pdbx_seq_one_letter_code
_entity_poly.pdbx_strand_id
1 'polypeptide(L)'
;MNRFLLFMATVVTLVSVPTIASARSCGAEGQEPCGGQCEYDYVFCPLCIPYCKSRIYTCNEGLDVVQVSYYTDGLFTDYKVCQKPPAPSVKPVSVDQAIKAGCRTAAENTATVNDALSRTTLGTKTREKLSAFSKGDGWATRQYVTDPETRGYRAATIRNEEAALMAGRLTTKAERFSSGLSGPELTEFWQANGPQLAANQQDNLSLALQMLSTSSSDEPRSQSTSVALSFDVASGFGNVIYHFRLNPQSPVLGMSQCKTTGEVQIQPPGGTPIRDLRRYDRTKKYWEKYKAGVWYRMDKDEL
;
A
#
# COMPACT_ATOMS: atom_id res chain seq x y z
N MET A 1 -54.45 -35.81 -78.80
CA MET A 1 -53.42 -36.56 -79.57
C MET A 1 -52.05 -36.03 -79.20
N ASN A 2 -51.14 -36.94 -78.84
CA ASN A 2 -49.70 -36.75 -78.59
C ASN A 2 -49.29 -35.83 -77.43
N ARG A 3 -48.25 -36.08 -76.63
CA ARG A 3 -47.37 -37.21 -76.27
C ARG A 3 -46.51 -36.60 -75.13
N PHE A 4 -46.51 -37.19 -73.94
CA PHE A 4 -45.32 -37.79 -73.28
C PHE A 4 -43.99 -37.00 -73.33
N LEU A 5 -43.47 -36.62 -72.14
CA LEU A 5 -42.08 -36.73 -71.63
C LEU A 5 -41.98 -35.85 -70.35
N LEU A 6 -42.04 -36.36 -69.11
CA LEU A 6 -41.13 -37.21 -68.31
C LEU A 6 -39.77 -36.61 -67.93
N PHE A 7 -39.50 -36.72 -66.61
CA PHE A 7 -38.27 -36.46 -65.83
C PHE A 7 -37.95 -34.98 -65.51
N MET A 8 -37.52 -34.59 -64.31
CA MET A 8 -36.89 -35.33 -63.22
C MET A 8 -37.09 -34.56 -61.90
N ALA A 9 -37.28 -35.27 -60.78
CA ALA A 9 -37.34 -34.68 -59.45
C ALA A 9 -35.93 -34.29 -58.97
N THR A 10 -35.79 -33.14 -58.30
CA THR A 10 -34.67 -32.89 -57.40
C THR A 10 -35.21 -32.15 -56.18
N VAL A 11 -35.18 -32.86 -55.04
CA VAL A 11 -35.38 -32.31 -53.71
C VAL A 11 -34.17 -31.42 -53.42
N VAL A 12 -34.39 -30.13 -53.16
CA VAL A 12 -33.39 -29.27 -52.51
C VAL A 12 -33.96 -28.82 -51.18
N THR A 13 -33.31 -29.32 -50.15
CA THR A 13 -33.45 -29.11 -48.73
C THR A 13 -33.45 -27.61 -48.39
N LEU A 14 -34.38 -27.17 -47.56
CA LEU A 14 -34.24 -25.93 -46.80
C LEU A 14 -32.99 -26.05 -45.91
N VAL A 15 -31.91 -25.36 -46.28
CA VAL A 15 -30.84 -25.04 -45.34
C VAL A 15 -31.12 -23.64 -44.82
N SER A 16 -31.62 -23.61 -43.59
CA SER A 16 -31.60 -22.46 -42.71
C SER A 16 -30.21 -21.84 -42.74
N VAL A 17 -30.11 -20.58 -43.17
CA VAL A 17 -28.89 -19.79 -43.01
C VAL A 17 -28.72 -19.54 -41.51
N PRO A 18 -27.64 -20.02 -40.86
CA PRO A 18 -27.38 -19.66 -39.48
C PRO A 18 -26.97 -18.19 -39.43
N THR A 19 -27.70 -17.42 -38.62
CA THR A 19 -27.23 -16.15 -38.06
C THR A 19 -26.00 -16.42 -37.20
N ILE A 20 -24.81 -16.18 -37.74
CA ILE A 20 -23.58 -16.20 -36.93
C ILE A 20 -23.33 -14.79 -36.40
N ALA A 21 -23.66 -14.64 -35.12
CA ALA A 21 -23.12 -13.61 -34.26
C ALA A 21 -21.59 -13.75 -34.13
N SER A 22 -20.87 -12.64 -34.29
CA SER A 22 -19.75 -12.32 -33.39
C SER A 22 -19.61 -10.81 -33.32
N ALA A 23 -20.41 -10.17 -32.46
CA ALA A 23 -19.98 -8.90 -31.91
C ALA A 23 -18.72 -9.23 -31.10
N ARG A 24 -17.53 -8.89 -31.61
CA ARG A 24 -16.30 -8.93 -30.80
C ARG A 24 -16.60 -8.12 -29.55
N SER A 25 -16.50 -8.72 -28.37
CA SER A 25 -16.52 -7.97 -27.12
C SER A 25 -15.39 -6.94 -27.20
N CYS A 26 -15.73 -5.66 -27.10
CA CYS A 26 -14.79 -4.55 -27.12
C CYS A 26 -15.04 -3.66 -25.89
N GLY A 27 -14.08 -2.81 -25.57
CA GLY A 27 -14.26 -1.76 -24.57
C GLY A 27 -14.05 -2.19 -23.12
N ALA A 28 -13.92 -3.48 -22.81
CA ALA A 28 -13.58 -3.94 -21.46
C ALA A 28 -12.07 -3.87 -21.18
N GLU A 29 -11.67 -3.95 -19.92
CA GLU A 29 -10.25 -3.89 -19.51
C GLU A 29 -9.43 -5.00 -20.20
N GLY A 30 -8.31 -4.62 -20.80
CA GLY A 30 -7.43 -5.50 -21.58
C GLY A 30 -7.95 -5.85 -22.99
N GLN A 31 -9.13 -5.38 -23.39
CA GLN A 31 -9.67 -5.59 -24.74
C GLN A 31 -9.37 -4.40 -25.66
N GLU A 32 -9.52 -4.62 -26.97
CA GLU A 32 -9.52 -3.55 -27.95
C GLU A 32 -10.67 -2.56 -27.65
N PRO A 33 -10.46 -1.25 -27.84
CA PRO A 33 -11.52 -0.27 -27.71
C PRO A 33 -12.63 -0.49 -28.73
N CYS A 34 -13.86 -0.15 -28.35
CA CYS A 34 -14.99 -0.16 -29.26
C CYS A 34 -14.88 0.96 -30.31
N GLY A 35 -15.31 0.66 -31.53
CA GLY A 35 -15.22 1.56 -32.68
C GLY A 35 -14.04 1.25 -33.60
N GLY A 36 -13.81 2.12 -34.59
CA GLY A 36 -12.68 1.99 -35.52
C GLY A 36 -12.99 1.37 -36.89
N GLN A 37 -14.25 1.24 -37.31
CA GLN A 37 -14.55 0.98 -38.72
C GLN A 37 -14.37 2.26 -39.54
N CYS A 38 -13.51 2.20 -40.57
CA CYS A 38 -13.38 3.26 -41.56
C CYS A 38 -14.71 3.41 -42.30
N GLU A 39 -15.37 4.55 -42.13
CA GLU A 39 -16.43 4.98 -43.02
C GLU A 39 -15.75 5.58 -44.25
N TYR A 40 -15.72 4.84 -45.34
CA TYR A 40 -15.19 5.34 -46.61
C TYR A 40 -16.22 6.27 -47.22
N ASP A 41 -15.97 7.57 -47.15
CA ASP A 41 -16.72 8.56 -47.93
C ASP A 41 -16.28 8.46 -49.39
N TYR A 42 -17.11 7.81 -50.21
CA TYR A 42 -16.93 7.81 -51.66
C TYR A 42 -17.45 9.12 -52.24
N VAL A 43 -16.63 10.16 -52.19
CA VAL A 43 -16.86 11.35 -53.02
C VAL A 43 -16.41 11.00 -54.44
N PHE A 44 -17.33 10.94 -55.40
CA PHE A 44 -17.03 10.66 -56.80
C PHE A 44 -16.12 11.77 -57.35
N CYS A 45 -14.81 11.51 -57.35
CA CYS A 45 -13.77 12.39 -57.87
C CYS A 45 -12.74 11.49 -58.58
N PRO A 46 -12.53 11.62 -59.90
CA PRO A 46 -11.76 10.67 -60.70
C PRO A 46 -10.25 10.61 -60.37
N LEU A 47 -9.76 11.44 -59.43
CA LEU A 47 -8.35 11.51 -59.00
C LEU A 47 -8.17 11.52 -57.45
N CYS A 48 -9.24 11.31 -56.67
CA CYS A 48 -9.15 11.39 -55.22
C CYS A 48 -8.86 10.01 -54.60
N ILE A 49 -7.79 9.91 -53.80
CA ILE A 49 -7.50 8.72 -52.98
C ILE A 49 -8.49 8.75 -51.80
N PRO A 50 -9.25 7.66 -51.53
CA PRO A 50 -10.15 7.62 -50.38
C PRO A 50 -9.35 7.82 -49.10
N TYR A 51 -9.74 8.79 -48.26
CA TYR A 51 -9.10 9.04 -46.98
C TYR A 51 -10.01 8.56 -45.85
N CYS A 52 -9.46 7.76 -44.92
CA CYS A 52 -10.20 7.28 -43.76
C CYS A 52 -10.27 8.39 -42.70
N LYS A 53 -11.48 8.83 -42.34
CA LYS A 53 -11.70 9.72 -41.21
C LYS A 53 -11.79 8.85 -39.95
N SER A 54 -10.73 8.80 -39.15
CA SER A 54 -10.71 7.96 -37.94
C SER A 54 -11.80 8.39 -36.96
N ARG A 55 -12.76 7.51 -36.64
CA ARG A 55 -13.67 7.74 -35.51
C ARG A 55 -12.94 7.57 -34.18
N ILE A 56 -13.51 8.20 -33.15
CA ILE A 56 -13.08 8.16 -31.76
C ILE A 56 -13.19 6.72 -31.24
N TYR A 57 -12.10 6.21 -30.67
CA TYR A 57 -12.08 4.94 -29.95
C TYR A 57 -12.69 5.16 -28.56
N THR A 58 -13.57 4.26 -28.11
CA THR A 58 -14.21 4.36 -26.79
C THR A 58 -14.04 3.08 -25.99
N CYS A 59 -13.81 3.23 -24.70
CA CYS A 59 -13.81 2.14 -23.72
C CYS A 59 -15.06 2.22 -22.83
N ASN A 60 -15.31 1.17 -22.06
CA ASN A 60 -16.33 1.20 -21.00
C ASN A 60 -15.98 2.26 -19.95
N GLU A 61 -17.00 2.73 -19.23
CA GLU A 61 -16.86 3.78 -18.22
C GLU A 61 -15.74 3.46 -17.21
N GLY A 62 -14.86 4.44 -16.95
CA GLY A 62 -13.73 4.30 -16.04
C GLY A 62 -12.48 3.65 -16.64
N LEU A 63 -12.44 3.43 -17.96
CA LEU A 63 -11.27 2.95 -18.71
C LEU A 63 -10.87 3.96 -19.79
N ASP A 64 -9.57 4.07 -20.04
CA ASP A 64 -8.97 4.91 -21.08
C ASP A 64 -8.38 4.06 -22.21
N VAL A 65 -8.30 4.65 -23.41
CA VAL A 65 -7.61 4.05 -24.56
C VAL A 65 -6.10 4.28 -24.40
N VAL A 66 -5.36 3.19 -24.19
CA VAL A 66 -3.90 3.21 -24.03
C VAL A 66 -3.23 2.49 -25.19
N GLN A 67 -2.11 3.04 -25.69
CA GLN A 67 -1.27 2.38 -26.69
C GLN A 67 -0.25 1.50 -25.98
N VAL A 68 -0.22 0.21 -26.33
CA VAL A 68 0.69 -0.79 -25.78
C VAL A 68 1.51 -1.37 -26.93
N SER A 69 2.83 -1.34 -26.78
CA SER A 69 3.78 -1.88 -27.74
C SER A 69 4.27 -3.25 -27.27
N TYR A 70 4.11 -4.28 -28.09
CA TYR A 70 4.68 -5.60 -27.86
C TYR A 70 5.87 -5.82 -28.80
N TYR A 71 6.95 -6.37 -28.27
CA TYR A 71 8.10 -6.78 -29.07
C TYR A 71 8.08 -8.30 -29.24
N THR A 72 7.81 -8.75 -30.46
CA THR A 72 7.79 -10.16 -30.85
C THR A 72 8.46 -10.32 -32.20
N ASP A 73 9.32 -11.33 -32.33
CA ASP A 73 10.04 -11.67 -33.58
C ASP A 73 10.83 -10.51 -34.21
N GLY A 74 11.44 -9.65 -33.38
CA GLY A 74 12.28 -8.55 -33.88
C GLY A 74 11.51 -7.29 -34.30
N LEU A 75 10.18 -7.29 -34.17
CA LEU A 75 9.31 -6.19 -34.58
C LEU A 75 8.49 -5.67 -33.39
N PHE A 76 8.34 -4.35 -33.33
CA PHE A 76 7.39 -3.70 -32.45
C PHE A 76 6.03 -3.65 -33.12
N THR A 77 5.01 -4.16 -32.44
CA THR A 77 3.62 -4.02 -32.85
C THR A 77 2.86 -3.22 -31.81
N ASP A 78 2.24 -2.13 -32.26
CA ASP A 78 1.44 -1.24 -31.42
C ASP A 78 -0.04 -1.62 -31.48
N TYR A 79 -0.64 -1.81 -30.30
CA TYR A 79 -2.07 -2.06 -30.15
C TYR A 79 -2.69 -1.00 -29.26
N LYS A 80 -3.97 -0.69 -29.51
CA LYS A 80 -4.78 0.11 -28.59
C LYS A 80 -5.61 -0.82 -27.74
N VAL A 81 -5.57 -0.64 -26.43
CA VAL A 81 -6.36 -1.42 -25.48
C VAL A 81 -7.03 -0.51 -24.47
N CYS A 82 -8.14 -0.94 -23.90
CA CYS A 82 -8.79 -0.28 -22.80
C CYS A 82 -8.12 -0.65 -21.48
N GLN A 83 -7.63 0.33 -20.74
CA GLN A 83 -7.02 0.12 -19.43
C GLN A 83 -7.55 1.11 -18.41
N LYS A 84 -7.62 0.68 -17.16
CA LYS A 84 -7.95 1.60 -16.07
C LYS A 84 -6.85 2.67 -15.98
N PRO A 85 -7.19 3.97 -15.92
CA PRO A 85 -6.20 4.99 -15.69
C PRO A 85 -5.40 4.64 -14.43
N PRO A 86 -4.07 4.78 -14.46
CA PRO A 86 -3.27 4.56 -13.27
C PRO A 86 -3.83 5.44 -12.16
N ALA A 87 -4.04 4.86 -10.98
CA ALA A 87 -4.49 5.63 -9.82
C ALA A 87 -3.58 6.86 -9.67
N PRO A 88 -4.12 8.06 -9.44
CA PRO A 88 -3.29 9.25 -9.30
C PRO A 88 -2.21 8.96 -8.27
N SER A 89 -0.95 9.19 -8.65
CA SER A 89 0.20 9.00 -7.77
C SER A 89 -0.04 9.80 -6.49
N VAL A 90 -0.35 9.12 -5.39
CA VAL A 90 -0.55 9.78 -4.10
C VAL A 90 0.79 10.40 -3.74
N LYS A 91 0.88 11.74 -3.75
CA LYS A 91 2.11 12.44 -3.39
C LYS A 91 2.52 11.98 -1.97
N PRO A 92 3.77 11.56 -1.76
CA PRO A 92 4.21 11.16 -0.43
C PRO A 92 4.05 12.32 0.55
N VAL A 93 3.60 12.01 1.76
CA VAL A 93 3.38 12.98 2.84
C VAL A 93 4.53 12.86 3.82
N SER A 94 5.31 13.93 3.92
CA SER A 94 6.38 14.07 4.92
C SER A 94 5.84 14.36 6.32
N VAL A 95 6.69 14.20 7.33
CA VAL A 95 6.39 14.55 8.73
C VAL A 95 5.89 15.99 8.86
N ASP A 96 6.59 16.95 8.25
CA ASP A 96 6.22 18.37 8.31
C ASP A 96 4.88 18.66 7.65
N GLN A 97 4.58 17.98 6.53
CA GLN A 97 3.28 18.12 5.87
C GLN A 97 2.16 17.54 6.72
N ALA A 98 2.37 16.39 7.36
CA ALA A 98 1.40 15.79 8.27
C ALA A 98 1.11 16.69 9.48
N ILE A 99 2.14 17.33 10.04
CA ILE A 99 2.00 18.30 11.15
C ILE A 99 1.23 19.55 10.67
N LYS A 100 1.59 20.11 9.51
CA LYS A 100 0.92 21.30 8.94
C LYS A 100 -0.54 21.05 8.60
N ALA A 101 -0.91 19.82 8.24
CA ALA A 101 -2.30 19.42 8.02
C ALA A 101 -3.16 19.39 9.30
N GLY A 102 -2.52 19.56 10.46
CA GLY A 102 -3.17 19.63 11.76
C GLY A 102 -3.41 18.26 12.38
N CYS A 103 -3.94 18.30 13.60
CA CYS A 103 -4.07 17.14 14.45
C CYS A 103 -5.53 16.77 14.73
N ARG A 104 -5.72 15.51 15.12
CA ARG A 104 -7.00 15.00 15.57
C ARG A 104 -7.41 15.66 16.89
N THR A 105 -8.69 15.92 16.98
CA THR A 105 -9.41 16.27 18.21
C THR A 105 -9.59 15.02 19.08
N ALA A 106 -9.91 15.22 20.36
CA ALA A 106 -10.29 14.18 21.29
C ALA A 106 -11.51 13.40 20.79
N ALA A 107 -12.46 14.07 20.14
CA ALA A 107 -13.63 13.45 19.52
C ALA A 107 -13.24 12.51 18.36
N GLU A 108 -12.36 12.95 17.46
CA GLU A 108 -11.82 12.10 16.37
C GLU A 108 -11.07 10.89 16.93
N ASN A 109 -10.22 11.08 17.94
CA ASN A 109 -9.50 9.99 18.61
C ASN A 109 -10.46 8.99 19.27
N THR A 110 -11.50 9.49 19.95
CA THR A 110 -12.53 8.67 20.61
C THR A 110 -13.34 7.89 19.58
N ALA A 111 -13.70 8.50 18.45
CA ALA A 111 -14.39 7.82 17.36
C ALA A 111 -13.55 6.68 16.77
N THR A 112 -12.25 6.90 16.55
CA THR A 112 -11.33 5.84 16.10
C THR A 112 -11.27 4.68 17.10
N VAL A 113 -11.16 4.97 18.40
CA VAL A 113 -11.14 3.92 19.44
C VAL A 113 -12.47 3.16 19.49
N ASN A 114 -13.61 3.85 19.43
CA ASN A 114 -14.94 3.23 19.44
C ASN A 114 -15.17 2.34 18.22
N ASP A 115 -14.75 2.78 17.03
CA ASP A 115 -14.81 1.95 15.82
C ASP A 115 -13.96 0.68 15.96
N ALA A 116 -12.74 0.80 16.50
CA ALA A 116 -11.91 -0.36 16.79
C ALA A 116 -12.59 -1.30 17.81
N LEU A 117 -13.14 -0.77 18.92
CA LEU A 117 -13.84 -1.53 19.96
C LEU A 117 -15.07 -2.29 19.45
N SER A 118 -15.70 -1.81 18.38
CA SER A 118 -16.83 -2.49 17.73
C SER A 118 -16.42 -3.78 17.00
N ARG A 119 -15.13 -4.00 16.74
CA ARG A 119 -14.63 -5.19 16.03
C ARG A 119 -14.70 -6.42 16.94
N THR A 120 -15.36 -7.47 16.45
CA THR A 120 -15.49 -8.75 17.15
C THR A 120 -14.16 -9.51 17.26
N THR A 121 -13.19 -9.20 16.40
CA THR A 121 -11.87 -9.85 16.33
C THR A 121 -10.82 -9.28 17.30
N LEU A 122 -11.19 -8.26 18.10
CA LEU A 122 -10.28 -7.70 19.11
C LEU A 122 -9.99 -8.69 20.23
N GLY A 123 -8.70 -8.87 20.51
CA GLY A 123 -8.25 -9.68 21.63
C GLY A 123 -8.65 -9.09 22.98
N THR A 124 -8.75 -9.95 23.99
CA THR A 124 -9.26 -9.58 25.33
C THR A 124 -8.45 -8.47 25.99
N LYS A 125 -7.12 -8.57 25.99
CA LYS A 125 -6.23 -7.54 26.55
C LYS A 125 -6.24 -6.27 25.73
N THR A 126 -6.27 -6.40 24.41
CA THR A 126 -6.36 -5.26 23.50
C THR A 126 -7.64 -4.45 23.75
N ARG A 127 -8.77 -5.14 23.89
CA ARG A 127 -10.07 -4.54 24.20
C ARG A 127 -10.05 -3.83 25.56
N GLU A 128 -9.52 -4.47 26.60
CA GLU A 128 -9.39 -3.86 27.93
C GLU A 128 -8.59 -2.54 27.87
N LYS A 129 -7.42 -2.56 27.24
CA LYS A 129 -6.54 -1.40 27.17
C LYS A 129 -7.07 -0.30 26.25
N LEU A 130 -7.71 -0.64 25.13
CA LEU A 130 -8.40 0.34 24.28
C LEU A 130 -9.59 0.98 25.01
N SER A 131 -10.34 0.23 25.80
CA SER A 131 -11.48 0.78 26.57
C SER A 131 -11.05 1.79 27.63
N ALA A 132 -9.84 1.63 28.17
CA ALA A 132 -9.22 2.56 29.11
C ALA A 132 -8.40 3.67 28.41
N PHE A 133 -8.26 3.62 27.09
CA PHE A 133 -7.43 4.58 26.36
C PHE A 133 -8.15 5.92 26.25
N SER A 134 -7.50 6.97 26.75
CA SER A 134 -7.95 8.35 26.59
C SER A 134 -6.76 9.25 26.28
N LYS A 135 -6.89 10.09 25.25
CA LYS A 135 -5.94 11.14 24.89
C LYS A 135 -6.68 12.40 24.50
N GLY A 136 -6.13 13.54 24.91
CA GLY A 136 -6.67 14.87 24.59
C GLY A 136 -6.44 15.28 23.15
N ASP A 137 -6.81 16.53 22.86
CA ASP A 137 -6.63 17.15 21.54
C ASP A 137 -5.16 17.22 21.13
N GLY A 138 -4.92 17.11 19.82
CA GLY A 138 -3.62 17.43 19.25
C GLY A 138 -2.56 16.35 19.43
N TRP A 139 -2.95 15.14 19.84
CA TRP A 139 -2.01 14.06 20.17
C TRP A 139 -1.51 13.28 18.92
N ALA A 140 -2.27 13.27 17.84
CA ALA A 140 -1.96 12.58 16.58
C ALA A 140 -2.26 13.45 15.35
N THR A 141 -1.41 13.47 14.31
CA THR A 141 -1.66 14.20 13.05
C THR A 141 -2.78 13.56 12.24
N ARG A 142 -3.71 14.33 11.66
CA ARG A 142 -4.80 13.77 10.83
C ARG A 142 -4.27 12.95 9.64
N GLN A 143 -3.21 13.43 9.02
CA GLN A 143 -2.56 12.74 7.91
C GLN A 143 -1.52 11.73 8.39
N TYR A 144 -1.39 10.66 7.61
CA TYR A 144 -0.35 9.66 7.74
C TYR A 144 0.91 10.16 7.05
N VAL A 145 2.06 9.89 7.64
CA VAL A 145 3.35 10.05 6.98
C VAL A 145 3.53 8.85 6.05
N THR A 146 3.71 9.13 4.76
CA THR A 146 3.84 8.12 3.70
C THR A 146 5.10 8.31 2.86
N ASP A 147 5.92 9.31 3.21
CA ASP A 147 7.21 9.58 2.58
C ASP A 147 8.20 8.43 2.81
N PRO A 148 8.67 7.72 1.76
CA PRO A 148 9.64 6.65 1.90
C PRO A 148 11.03 7.14 2.33
N GLU A 149 11.29 8.44 2.26
CA GLU A 149 12.54 9.07 2.71
C GLU A 149 12.47 9.51 4.19
N THR A 150 11.38 9.21 4.90
CA THR A 150 11.26 9.51 6.33
C THR A 150 12.42 8.89 7.08
N ARG A 151 13.07 9.69 7.92
CA ARG A 151 14.17 9.26 8.79
C ARG A 151 13.65 9.03 10.21
N GLY A 152 14.13 7.98 10.84
CA GLY A 152 13.72 7.60 12.19
C GLY A 152 14.89 7.14 13.04
N TYR A 153 14.73 7.29 14.35
CA TYR A 153 15.69 6.86 15.36
C TYR A 153 15.08 5.82 16.28
N ARG A 154 15.88 4.84 16.69
CA ARG A 154 15.45 3.79 17.62
C ARG A 154 16.60 3.25 18.44
N ALA A 155 16.44 3.21 19.76
CA ALA A 155 17.32 2.40 20.60
C ALA A 155 16.91 0.93 20.49
N ALA A 156 17.88 0.02 20.36
CA ALA A 156 17.57 -1.40 20.48
C ALA A 156 17.31 -1.73 21.96
N THR A 157 16.05 -1.93 22.30
CA THR A 157 15.60 -2.17 23.69
C THR A 157 15.10 -3.60 23.89
N ILE A 158 15.04 -4.38 22.80
CA ILE A 158 14.53 -5.74 22.81
C ILE A 158 15.53 -6.72 22.18
N ARG A 159 15.61 -7.93 22.75
CA ARG A 159 16.49 -9.01 22.26
C ARG A 159 16.28 -9.29 20.77
N ASN A 160 17.38 -9.51 20.04
CA ASN A 160 17.46 -9.82 18.59
C ASN A 160 17.01 -8.70 17.62
N GLU A 161 16.75 -7.50 18.13
CA GLU A 161 16.34 -6.36 17.30
C GLU A 161 17.39 -5.91 16.30
N GLU A 162 18.66 -5.88 16.71
CA GLU A 162 19.76 -5.53 15.82
C GLU A 162 19.82 -6.45 14.60
N ALA A 163 19.59 -7.76 14.79
CA ALA A 163 19.58 -8.71 13.68
C ALA A 163 18.45 -8.42 12.68
N ALA A 164 17.26 -8.03 13.16
CA ALA A 164 16.16 -7.64 12.28
C ALA A 164 16.46 -6.34 11.52
N LEU A 165 17.03 -5.34 12.21
CA LEU A 165 17.46 -4.08 11.59
C LEU A 165 18.52 -4.33 10.51
N MET A 166 19.53 -5.15 10.81
CA MET A 166 20.55 -5.57 9.84
C MET A 166 19.97 -6.37 8.66
N ALA A 167 18.84 -7.06 8.86
CA ALA A 167 18.08 -7.71 7.79
C ALA A 167 17.17 -6.74 7.02
N GLY A 168 17.20 -5.43 7.31
CA GLY A 168 16.49 -4.40 6.55
C GLY A 168 15.01 -4.28 6.90
N ARG A 169 14.58 -4.66 8.11
CA ARG A 169 13.17 -4.53 8.52
C ARG A 169 12.98 -4.19 10.00
N LEU A 170 11.83 -3.60 10.32
CA LEU A 170 11.36 -3.47 11.70
C LEU A 170 10.77 -4.79 12.21
N THR A 171 10.80 -4.97 13.53
CA THR A 171 10.18 -6.11 14.23
C THR A 171 9.43 -5.62 15.44
N THR A 172 8.20 -6.07 15.58
CA THR A 172 7.29 -5.69 16.65
C THR A 172 7.46 -6.59 17.87
N LYS A 173 6.97 -6.12 19.02
CA LYS A 173 6.91 -6.96 20.22
C LYS A 173 6.02 -8.18 19.97
N ALA A 174 4.88 -8.03 19.29
CA ALA A 174 3.98 -9.13 18.97
C ALA A 174 4.66 -10.22 18.14
N GLU A 175 5.27 -9.86 17.00
CA GLU A 175 5.96 -10.82 16.11
C GLU A 175 7.03 -11.63 16.85
N ARG A 176 7.80 -10.98 17.73
CA ARG A 176 8.86 -11.64 18.49
C ARG A 176 8.31 -12.66 19.49
N PHE A 177 7.21 -12.33 20.18
CA PHE A 177 6.62 -13.26 21.12
C PHE A 177 5.90 -14.40 20.39
N SER A 178 5.26 -14.12 19.26
CA SER A 178 4.54 -15.13 18.49
C SER A 178 5.44 -16.04 17.66
N SER A 179 6.68 -15.63 17.32
CA SER A 179 7.56 -16.40 16.41
C SER A 179 7.99 -17.77 16.95
N GLY A 180 7.90 -17.99 18.26
CA GLY A 180 8.20 -19.28 18.90
C GLY A 180 6.97 -20.10 19.28
N LEU A 181 5.76 -19.58 19.02
CA LEU A 181 4.52 -20.24 19.41
C LEU A 181 3.96 -21.05 18.25
N SER A 182 3.22 -22.11 18.56
CA SER A 182 2.53 -22.92 17.56
C SER A 182 1.21 -23.47 18.08
N GLY A 183 0.31 -23.86 17.17
CA GLY A 183 -0.95 -24.51 17.51
C GLY A 183 -1.81 -23.71 18.52
N PRO A 184 -2.26 -24.32 19.63
CA PRO A 184 -3.09 -23.66 20.63
C PRO A 184 -2.45 -22.41 21.24
N GLU A 185 -1.14 -22.43 21.53
CA GLU A 185 -0.45 -21.30 22.18
C GLU A 185 -0.47 -20.04 21.30
N LEU A 186 -0.28 -20.21 19.99
CA LEU A 186 -0.36 -19.09 19.04
C LEU A 186 -1.79 -18.56 18.94
N THR A 187 -2.78 -19.44 19.03
CA THR A 187 -4.20 -19.06 19.02
C THR A 187 -4.56 -18.26 20.27
N GLU A 188 -4.17 -18.74 21.46
CA GLU A 188 -4.36 -18.04 22.74
C GLU A 188 -3.67 -16.68 22.74
N PHE A 189 -2.45 -16.60 22.19
CA PHE A 189 -1.72 -15.35 22.04
C PHE A 189 -2.54 -14.30 21.26
N TRP A 190 -3.11 -14.67 20.11
CA TRP A 190 -3.90 -13.76 19.30
C TRP A 190 -5.31 -13.51 19.83
N GLN A 191 -5.90 -14.45 20.57
CA GLN A 191 -7.13 -14.21 21.33
C GLN A 191 -6.94 -13.16 22.43
N ALA A 192 -5.73 -13.02 22.97
CA ALA A 192 -5.41 -11.98 23.94
C ALA A 192 -4.98 -10.65 23.29
N ASN A 193 -4.10 -10.69 22.29
CA ASN A 193 -3.40 -9.50 21.76
C ASN A 193 -3.89 -9.02 20.39
N GLY A 194 -4.72 -9.83 19.70
CA GLY A 194 -5.08 -9.63 18.31
C GLY A 194 -6.13 -8.54 18.04
N PRO A 195 -6.55 -8.43 16.77
CA PRO A 195 -6.15 -9.28 15.65
C PRO A 195 -4.75 -8.94 15.13
N GLN A 196 -4.10 -9.86 14.41
CA GLN A 196 -2.84 -9.58 13.73
C GLN A 196 -3.07 -8.57 12.59
N LEU A 197 -2.34 -7.45 12.61
CA LEU A 197 -2.39 -6.43 11.56
C LEU A 197 -1.55 -6.82 10.35
N ALA A 198 -2.06 -6.54 9.14
CA ALA A 198 -1.24 -6.58 7.94
C ALA A 198 -0.33 -5.34 7.85
N ALA A 199 0.88 -5.50 7.30
CA ALA A 199 1.88 -4.44 7.23
C ALA A 199 1.45 -3.19 6.42
N ASN A 200 0.43 -3.32 5.56
CA ASN A 200 -0.13 -2.23 4.75
C ASN A 200 -1.55 -1.84 5.19
N GLN A 201 -2.05 -2.37 6.31
CA GLN A 201 -3.39 -2.05 6.80
C GLN A 201 -3.45 -0.60 7.29
N GLN A 202 -4.40 0.17 6.75
CA GLN A 202 -4.65 1.58 7.09
C GLN A 202 -6.13 1.81 7.32
N ASP A 203 -6.62 1.27 8.44
CA ASP A 203 -7.97 1.50 8.94
C ASP A 203 -7.95 2.01 10.39
N ASN A 204 -9.11 2.34 10.94
CA ASN A 204 -9.23 2.81 12.32
C ASN A 204 -8.72 1.79 13.34
N LEU A 205 -8.80 0.49 13.05
CA LEU A 205 -8.23 -0.54 13.92
C LEU A 205 -6.71 -0.43 13.97
N SER A 206 -6.04 -0.36 12.81
CA SER A 206 -4.60 -0.14 12.73
C SER A 206 -4.19 1.15 13.44
N LEU A 207 -4.96 2.23 13.25
CA LEU A 207 -4.72 3.51 13.91
C LEU A 207 -4.84 3.38 15.43
N ALA A 208 -5.94 2.81 15.94
CA ALA A 208 -6.17 2.64 17.37
C ALA A 208 -5.04 1.83 18.03
N LEU A 209 -4.54 0.79 17.35
CA LEU A 209 -3.41 0.00 17.84
C LEU A 209 -2.09 0.79 17.83
N GLN A 210 -1.81 1.56 16.78
CA GLN A 210 -0.65 2.48 16.76
C GLN A 210 -0.73 3.50 17.91
N MET A 211 -1.91 4.07 18.14
CA MET A 211 -2.17 5.01 19.23
C MET A 211 -1.93 4.34 20.60
N LEU A 212 -2.44 3.11 20.78
CA LEU A 212 -2.24 2.35 22.01
C LEU A 212 -0.76 2.04 22.28
N SER A 213 -0.01 1.61 21.26
CA SER A 213 1.42 1.28 21.34
C SER A 213 2.29 2.42 21.84
N THR A 214 1.83 3.66 21.62
CA THR A 214 2.50 4.88 22.09
C THR A 214 2.37 5.06 23.61
N SER A 215 1.35 4.46 24.23
CA SER A 215 1.10 4.53 25.68
C SER A 215 1.50 3.26 26.42
N SER A 216 1.31 2.09 25.80
CA SER A 216 1.72 0.79 26.32
C SER A 216 2.09 -0.10 25.14
N SER A 217 3.31 -0.62 25.13
CA SER A 217 3.75 -1.56 24.08
C SER A 217 3.90 -2.99 24.57
N ASP A 218 3.83 -3.23 25.88
CA ASP A 218 3.99 -4.56 26.50
C ASP A 218 2.68 -5.29 26.72
N GLU A 219 1.59 -4.56 26.98
CA GLU A 219 0.28 -5.15 27.18
C GLU A 219 -0.81 -4.23 26.60
N PRO A 220 -1.55 -4.66 25.56
CA PRO A 220 -1.26 -5.83 24.72
C PRO A 220 0.12 -5.70 24.04
N ARG A 221 0.67 -6.83 23.59
CA ARG A 221 1.93 -6.82 22.84
C ARG A 221 1.76 -5.99 21.57
N SER A 222 2.52 -4.90 21.46
CA SER A 222 2.44 -3.98 20.34
C SER A 222 2.69 -4.68 19.00
N GLN A 223 1.84 -4.36 18.03
CA GLN A 223 1.95 -4.75 16.62
C GLN A 223 2.53 -3.63 15.75
N SER A 224 2.96 -2.53 16.38
CA SER A 224 3.74 -1.47 15.78
C SER A 224 5.09 -1.30 16.49
N THR A 225 5.99 -0.59 15.84
CA THR A 225 7.35 -0.34 16.33
C THR A 225 7.52 1.15 16.56
N SER A 226 7.75 1.55 17.81
CA SER A 226 8.06 2.94 18.15
C SER A 226 9.32 3.44 17.44
N VAL A 227 9.20 4.45 16.58
CA VAL A 227 10.34 5.09 15.93
C VAL A 227 10.31 6.57 16.26
N ALA A 228 11.31 7.04 16.99
CA ALA A 228 11.41 8.43 17.38
C ALA A 228 11.80 9.30 16.17
N LEU A 229 11.28 10.52 16.13
CA LEU A 229 11.63 11.49 15.09
C LEU A 229 12.89 12.31 15.44
N SER A 230 13.44 12.16 16.65
CA SER A 230 14.69 12.79 17.06
C SER A 230 15.65 11.82 17.73
N PHE A 231 16.94 12.11 17.60
CA PHE A 231 18.00 11.37 18.27
C PHE A 231 17.85 11.45 19.80
N ASP A 232 17.56 12.64 20.33
CA ASP A 232 17.47 12.86 21.78
C ASP A 232 16.41 11.98 22.43
N VAL A 233 15.22 11.87 21.82
CA VAL A 233 14.16 10.99 22.28
C VAL A 233 14.62 9.53 22.26
N ALA A 234 15.19 9.05 21.14
CA ALA A 234 15.68 7.68 21.06
C ALA A 234 16.81 7.40 22.08
N SER A 235 17.69 8.39 22.32
CA SER A 235 18.85 8.27 23.20
C SER A 235 18.48 8.06 24.67
N GLY A 236 17.26 8.44 25.08
CA GLY A 236 16.73 8.17 26.41
C GLY A 236 16.48 6.68 26.70
N PHE A 237 16.42 5.84 25.67
CA PHE A 237 16.01 4.44 25.80
C PHE A 237 17.16 3.42 25.73
N GLY A 238 18.38 3.81 25.33
CA GLY A 238 19.49 2.85 25.25
C GLY A 238 20.83 3.43 24.83
N ASN A 239 21.86 2.58 24.85
CA ASN A 239 23.24 2.97 24.56
C ASN A 239 23.60 2.93 23.06
N VAL A 240 22.90 2.10 22.28
CA VAL A 240 23.10 1.97 20.83
C VAL A 240 21.85 2.47 20.14
N ILE A 241 22.00 3.56 19.38
CA ILE A 241 20.91 4.24 18.69
C ILE A 241 21.03 3.99 17.20
N TYR A 242 20.02 3.36 16.63
CA TYR A 242 19.90 3.12 15.20
C TYR A 242 19.21 4.30 14.53
N HIS A 243 19.64 4.58 13.31
CA HIS A 243 19.06 5.58 12.43
C HIS A 243 18.91 4.96 11.03
N PHE A 244 17.76 5.14 10.41
CA PHE A 244 17.42 4.51 9.13
C PHE A 244 16.33 5.29 8.41
N ARG A 245 16.14 5.01 7.11
CA ARG A 245 14.99 5.48 6.32
C ARG A 245 13.93 4.41 6.23
N LEU A 246 12.67 4.81 6.24
CA LEU A 246 11.50 3.93 6.12
C LEU A 246 10.31 4.65 5.48
N ASN A 247 9.36 3.86 4.96
CA ASN A 247 8.01 4.34 4.69
C ASN A 247 7.11 3.94 5.87
N PRO A 248 6.73 4.87 6.76
CA PRO A 248 6.18 4.49 8.05
C PRO A 248 4.70 4.12 8.01
N GLN A 249 3.92 4.70 7.08
CA GLN A 249 2.47 4.51 7.00
C GLN A 249 1.79 4.71 8.37
N SER A 250 2.15 5.80 9.04
CA SER A 250 1.73 6.10 10.41
C SER A 250 1.59 7.61 10.58
N PRO A 251 0.60 8.11 11.34
CA PRO A 251 0.59 9.51 11.74
C PRO A 251 1.76 9.81 12.68
N VAL A 252 2.07 11.09 12.84
CA VAL A 252 2.91 11.54 13.94
C VAL A 252 2.09 11.48 15.23
N LEU A 253 2.66 10.86 16.26
CA LEU A 253 2.03 10.52 17.54
C LEU A 253 2.84 11.09 18.70
N GLY A 254 2.22 11.19 19.87
CA GLY A 254 2.91 11.63 21.09
C GLY A 254 3.10 13.15 21.21
N MET A 255 2.40 13.93 20.37
CA MET A 255 2.44 15.39 20.43
C MET A 255 1.57 15.94 21.57
N SER A 256 1.83 17.19 21.96
CA SER A 256 0.98 17.94 22.88
C SER A 256 0.41 19.16 22.16
N GLN A 257 -0.92 19.28 22.10
CA GLN A 257 -1.60 20.39 21.41
C GLN A 257 -1.09 20.62 19.96
N CYS A 258 -0.83 19.54 19.22
CA CYS A 258 -0.28 19.57 17.87
C CYS A 258 1.11 20.22 17.74
N LYS A 259 1.87 20.25 18.84
CA LYS A 259 3.25 20.71 18.88
C LYS A 259 4.19 19.52 19.10
N THR A 260 5.38 19.62 18.52
CA THR A 260 6.43 18.59 18.56
C THR A 260 7.21 18.57 19.88
N THR A 261 6.50 18.70 21.01
CA THR A 261 7.09 18.65 22.36
C THR A 261 6.94 17.25 22.94
N GLY A 262 8.01 16.69 23.52
CA GLY A 262 8.00 15.38 24.19
C GLY A 262 8.46 14.23 23.30
N GLU A 263 7.92 13.03 23.56
CA GLU A 263 8.25 11.79 22.84
C GLU A 263 7.49 11.67 21.52
N VAL A 264 7.81 12.57 20.59
CA VAL A 264 7.20 12.59 19.25
C VAL A 264 7.77 11.45 18.42
N GLN A 265 6.88 10.61 17.91
CA GLN A 265 7.24 9.37 17.23
C GLN A 265 6.23 8.99 16.15
N ILE A 266 6.62 8.00 15.35
CA ILE A 266 5.77 7.27 14.42
C ILE A 266 5.70 5.81 14.87
N GLN A 267 4.64 5.11 14.49
CA GLN A 267 4.36 3.73 14.89
C GLN A 267 4.18 2.83 13.65
N PRO A 268 5.21 2.65 12.80
CA PRO A 268 5.16 1.73 11.68
C PRO A 268 4.83 0.30 12.12
N PRO A 269 4.09 -0.47 11.30
CA PRO A 269 3.80 -1.86 11.59
C PRO A 269 5.05 -2.76 11.55
N GLY A 270 4.88 -4.01 12.00
CA GLY A 270 5.89 -5.04 11.83
C GLY A 270 6.20 -5.34 10.36
N GLY A 271 7.45 -5.70 10.09
CA GLY A 271 7.90 -6.01 8.73
C GLY A 271 8.12 -4.79 7.83
N THR A 272 7.88 -3.55 8.29
CA THR A 272 8.20 -2.34 7.53
C THR A 272 9.66 -2.36 7.08
N PRO A 273 9.94 -2.28 5.76
CA PRO A 273 11.30 -2.24 5.24
C PRO A 273 12.04 -0.98 5.68
N ILE A 274 13.33 -1.13 5.95
CA ILE A 274 14.23 -0.02 6.25
C ILE A 274 15.45 -0.06 5.33
N ARG A 275 16.07 1.10 5.14
CA ARG A 275 17.32 1.27 4.37
C ARG A 275 18.24 2.29 5.04
N ASP A 276 19.46 2.38 4.53
CA ASP A 276 20.50 3.29 5.03
C ASP A 276 20.73 3.14 6.54
N LEU A 277 20.83 1.89 7.02
CA LEU A 277 21.00 1.61 8.43
C LEU A 277 22.33 2.15 8.96
N ARG A 278 22.24 2.96 10.00
CA ARG A 278 23.35 3.53 10.75
C ARG A 278 23.13 3.26 12.24
N ARG A 279 24.21 3.26 13.02
CA ARG A 279 24.13 3.21 14.48
C ARG A 279 25.13 4.15 15.14
N TYR A 280 24.75 4.68 16.29
CA TYR A 280 25.62 5.41 17.20
C TYR A 280 25.72 4.63 18.50
N ASP A 281 26.93 4.18 18.83
CA ASP A 281 27.23 3.58 20.12
C ASP A 281 27.83 4.66 21.02
N ARG A 282 27.13 4.98 22.12
CA ARG A 282 27.55 6.02 23.07
C ARG A 282 28.90 5.71 23.73
N THR A 283 29.29 4.45 23.82
CA THR A 283 30.60 4.01 24.34
C THR A 283 31.71 4.38 23.36
N LYS A 284 31.47 4.14 22.07
CA LYS A 284 32.39 4.41 20.97
C LYS A 284 32.45 5.89 20.59
N LYS A 285 31.35 6.63 20.79
CA LYS A 285 31.20 8.06 20.46
C LYS A 285 31.41 8.40 18.97
N TYR A 286 31.05 7.47 18.09
CA TYR A 286 31.04 7.70 16.64
C TYR A 286 29.91 6.92 15.98
N TRP A 287 29.52 7.36 14.78
CA TRP A 287 28.52 6.68 13.95
C TRP A 287 29.17 5.58 13.11
N GLU A 288 28.44 4.49 12.91
CA GLU A 288 28.77 3.42 11.99
C GLU A 288 27.63 3.25 10.97
N LYS A 289 27.95 2.98 9.70
CA LYS A 289 26.99 2.61 8.65
C LYS A 289 27.09 1.12 8.37
N TYR A 290 25.95 0.47 8.19
CA TYR A 290 25.89 -0.94 7.85
C TYR A 290 25.83 -1.13 6.34
N LYS A 291 26.77 -1.90 5.78
CA LYS A 291 26.81 -2.21 4.34
C LYS A 291 27.40 -3.60 4.13
N ALA A 292 26.79 -4.40 3.25
CA ALA A 292 27.32 -5.71 2.85
C ALA A 292 27.74 -6.62 4.04
N GLY A 293 26.92 -6.69 5.09
CA GLY A 293 27.20 -7.56 6.24
C GLY A 293 28.10 -6.96 7.32
N VAL A 294 28.65 -5.76 7.14
CA VAL A 294 29.69 -5.20 8.01
C VAL A 294 29.36 -3.76 8.44
N TRP A 295 29.76 -3.41 9.65
CA TRP A 295 29.69 -2.04 10.18
C TRP A 295 30.98 -1.27 9.84
N TYR A 296 30.82 -0.12 9.18
CA TYR A 296 31.91 0.79 8.85
C TYR A 296 31.77 2.05 9.68
N ARG A 297 32.85 2.49 10.33
CA ARG A 297 32.89 3.81 10.95
C ARG A 297 32.61 4.88 9.88
N MET A 298 31.75 5.82 10.23
CA MET A 298 31.43 6.98 9.40
C MET A 298 32.40 8.11 9.69
N ASP A 299 32.76 8.83 8.62
CA ASP A 299 33.44 10.11 8.76
C ASP A 299 32.45 11.16 9.26
N LYS A 300 32.96 12.24 9.88
CA LYS A 300 32.11 13.29 10.49
C LYS A 300 31.15 13.94 9.48
N ASP A 301 31.49 13.92 8.20
CA ASP A 301 30.76 14.60 7.13
C ASP A 301 29.68 13.72 6.47
N GLU A 302 29.52 12.46 6.90
CA GLU A 302 28.55 11.51 6.29
C GLU A 302 27.17 11.46 6.99
N LEU A 303 26.94 12.32 7.99
CA LEU A 303 25.71 12.37 8.80
C LEU A 303 24.53 13.02 8.07
#